data_AF-A0A2V6K7U7-F1
#
_entry.id   AF-A0A2V6K7U7-F1
#
_cell.length_a   1.000
_cell.length_b   1.000
_cell.length_c   1.000
_cell.angle_alpha   90.00
_cell.angle_beta   90.00
_cell.angle_gamma   90.00
#
_symmetry.space_group_name_H-M   'P 1'
#
loop_
_entity.id
_entity.type
_entity.pdbx_description
1 polymer ?
#
loop_
_entity_poly.entity_id
_entity_poly.type
_entity_poly.pdbx_seq_one_letter_code
_entity_poly.pdbx_strand_id
1 'polypeptide(L)'
;MRFPLPLTAKIAAYVIGHKLRGTKKFATVLQLEPLHTCNLTCTGCGRIREYSTSLKDMMSLEDCLGAGNECNAPMVSICGGEPLIYPHIEALVEGLLAQKRIVYICTNAMFMRK
;
A
#
# COMPACT_ATOMS: atom_id res chain seq x y z
N MET A 1 -1.83 -17.44 13.80
CA MET A 1 -2.86 -16.72 13.02
C MET A 1 -3.03 -17.42 11.68
N ARG A 2 -4.24 -17.85 11.32
CA ARG A 2 -4.53 -18.42 10.00
C ARG A 2 -4.89 -17.29 9.06
N PHE A 3 -4.17 -17.17 7.95
CA PHE A 3 -4.50 -16.17 6.93
C PHE A 3 -5.87 -16.50 6.32
N PRO A 4 -6.71 -15.49 6.00
CA PRO A 4 -8.01 -15.76 5.39
C PRO A 4 -7.87 -16.53 4.07
N LEU A 5 -8.61 -17.65 3.95
CA LEU A 5 -8.53 -18.54 2.78
C LEU A 5 -8.73 -17.82 1.43
N PRO A 6 -9.67 -16.85 1.30
CA PRO A 6 -9.84 -16.13 0.02
C PRO A 6 -8.60 -15.35 -0.40
N LEU A 7 -7.88 -14.75 0.54
CA LEU A 7 -6.65 -13.99 0.27
C LEU A 7 -5.53 -14.94 -0.14
N THR A 8 -5.36 -16.04 0.58
CA THR A 8 -4.37 -17.08 0.25
C THR A 8 -4.62 -17.68 -1.12
N ALA A 9 -5.87 -18.03 -1.44
CA ALA A 9 -6.24 -18.59 -2.74
C ALA A 9 -5.93 -17.62 -3.89
N LYS A 10 -6.23 -16.32 -3.71
CA LYS A 10 -5.95 -15.29 -4.70
C LYS A 10 -4.45 -15.11 -4.98
N ILE A 11 -3.62 -15.06 -3.93
CA ILE A 11 -2.16 -15.00 -4.08
C ILE A 11 -1.62 -16.26 -4.74
N ALA A 12 -2.07 -17.44 -4.32
CA ALA A 12 -1.65 -18.72 -4.89
C ALA A 12 -1.99 -18.80 -6.39
N ALA A 13 -3.22 -18.43 -6.78
CA ALA A 13 -3.64 -18.40 -8.19
C ALA A 13 -2.78 -17.44 -9.03
N TYR A 14 -2.45 -16.26 -8.50
CA TYR A 14 -1.59 -15.29 -9.18
C TYR A 14 -0.18 -15.84 -9.42
N VAL A 15 0.43 -16.44 -8.39
CA VAL A 15 1.77 -17.05 -8.47
C VAL A 15 1.79 -18.24 -9.44
N ILE A 16 0.81 -19.15 -9.34
CA ILE A 16 0.69 -20.31 -10.23
C ILE A 16 0.54 -19.85 -11.69
N GLY A 17 -0.30 -18.85 -11.95
CA GLY A 17 -0.49 -18.29 -13.28
C GLY A 17 0.80 -17.76 -13.91
N HIS A 18 1.62 -17.04 -13.14
CA HIS A 18 2.93 -16.57 -13.62
C HIS A 18 3.94 -17.71 -13.84
N LYS A 19 3.92 -18.72 -12.96
CA LYS A 19 4.77 -19.92 -13.12
C LYS A 19 4.44 -20.68 -14.41
N LEU A 20 3.15 -20.82 -14.73
CA LEU A 20 2.68 -21.47 -15.96
C LEU A 20 3.03 -20.67 -17.22
N ARG A 21 2.99 -19.33 -17.16
CA ARG A 21 3.42 -18.45 -18.27
C ARG A 21 4.94 -18.36 -18.43
N GLY A 22 5.72 -18.98 -17.54
CA GLY A 22 7.19 -18.90 -17.55
C GLY A 22 7.75 -17.53 -17.12
N THR A 23 6.93 -16.67 -16.53
CA THR A 23 7.35 -15.34 -16.07
C THR A 23 8.30 -15.45 -14.87
N LYS A 24 9.58 -15.10 -15.06
CA LYS A 24 10.63 -15.28 -14.04
C LYS A 24 10.56 -14.29 -12.88
N LYS A 25 10.12 -13.05 -13.14
CA LYS A 25 10.01 -11.97 -12.16
C LYS A 25 8.66 -11.30 -12.33
N PHE A 26 7.92 -11.15 -11.24
CA PHE A 26 6.61 -10.50 -11.22
C PHE A 26 6.40 -9.86 -9.84
N ALA A 27 5.70 -8.73 -9.82
CA ALA A 27 5.36 -8.06 -8.58
C ALA A 27 4.27 -8.83 -7.82
N THR A 28 4.48 -9.04 -6.52
CA THR A 28 3.53 -9.70 -5.62
C THR A 28 2.86 -8.71 -4.66
N VAL A 29 3.58 -7.66 -4.28
CA VAL A 29 3.11 -6.60 -3.38
C VAL A 29 3.61 -5.26 -3.92
N LEU A 30 2.70 -4.30 -4.03
CA LEU A 30 3.04 -2.88 -4.20
C LEU A 30 3.08 -2.23 -2.82
N GLN A 31 4.21 -1.65 -2.45
CA GLN A 31 4.29 -0.73 -1.32
C GLN A 31 4.01 0.68 -1.84
N LEU A 32 2.84 1.22 -1.50
CA LEU A 32 2.37 2.51 -1.97
C LEU A 32 2.47 3.53 -0.84
N GLU A 33 3.23 4.60 -1.05
CA GLU A 33 3.45 5.65 -0.05
C GLU A 33 2.86 6.97 -0.58
N PRO A 34 1.55 7.21 -0.40
CA PRO A 34 0.89 8.41 -0.92
C PRO A 34 1.39 9.71 -0.29
N LEU A 35 2.04 9.62 0.86
CA LEU A 35 2.61 10.76 1.58
C LEU A 35 3.80 10.34 2.43
N HIS A 36 4.67 11.31 2.71
CA HIS A 36 5.82 11.12 3.61
C HIS A 36 5.60 11.71 5.02
N THR A 37 4.59 12.57 5.20
CA THR A 37 4.27 13.18 6.51
C THR A 37 3.75 12.15 7.53
N CYS A 38 4.09 12.33 8.81
CA CYS A 38 3.53 11.56 9.91
C CYS A 38 3.01 12.50 11.00
N ASN A 39 2.04 12.04 11.79
CA ASN A 39 1.54 12.73 13.00
C ASN A 39 2.38 12.44 14.25
N LEU A 40 3.47 11.67 14.14
CA LEU A 40 4.38 11.31 15.22
C LEU A 40 5.82 11.68 14.88
N THR A 41 6.65 11.83 15.93
CA THR A 41 8.09 12.08 15.81
C THR A 41 8.88 10.95 16.46
N CYS A 42 8.79 9.75 15.88
CA CYS A 42 9.43 8.55 16.44
C CYS A 42 10.96 8.64 16.35
N THR A 43 11.66 8.37 17.47
CA THR A 43 13.13 8.48 17.60
C THR A 43 13.92 7.67 16.56
N GLY A 44 13.35 6.57 16.05
CA GLY A 44 13.97 5.70 15.05
C GLY A 44 13.52 5.93 13.60
N CYS A 45 12.71 6.96 13.32
CA CYS A 45 12.17 7.16 11.97
C CYS A 45 13.20 7.81 11.04
N GLY A 46 13.68 7.07 10.03
CA GLY A 46 14.60 7.58 9.01
C GLY A 46 14.02 8.77 8.22
N ARG A 47 12.70 8.78 7.99
CA ARG A 47 12.02 9.80 7.17
C ARG A 47 12.10 11.21 7.75
N ILE A 48 12.00 11.34 9.08
CA ILE A 48 12.08 12.64 9.77
C ILE A 48 13.51 13.18 9.75
N ARG A 49 14.50 12.28 9.79
CA ARG A 49 15.92 12.62 9.75
C ARG A 49 16.40 12.97 8.34
N GLU A 50 15.90 12.28 7.33
CA GLU A 50 16.40 12.37 5.95
C GLU A 50 15.59 13.33 5.05
N TYR A 51 14.30 13.56 5.32
CA TYR A 51 13.38 14.25 4.38
C TYR A 51 12.67 15.48 4.97
N SER A 52 13.32 16.24 5.85
CA SER A 52 12.71 17.43 6.49
C SER A 52 12.19 18.50 5.51
N THR A 53 12.66 18.51 4.26
CA THR A 53 12.29 19.47 3.21
C THR A 53 11.15 19.03 2.28
N SER A 54 10.89 17.72 2.12
CA SER A 54 9.87 17.15 1.21
C SER A 54 8.67 16.52 1.93
N LEU A 55 8.51 16.75 3.23
CA LEU A 55 7.42 16.16 4.02
C LEU A 55 6.03 16.48 3.45
N LYS A 56 5.84 17.66 2.83
CA LYS A 56 4.55 18.11 2.33
C LYS A 56 4.12 17.50 1.00
N ASP A 57 4.99 16.78 0.32
CA ASP A 57 4.66 16.17 -0.97
C ASP A 57 3.71 15.00 -0.76
N MET A 58 2.58 15.05 -1.46
CA MET A 58 1.55 14.01 -1.47
C MET A 58 1.22 13.65 -2.92
N MET A 59 1.03 12.36 -3.17
CA MET A 59 0.57 11.87 -4.46
C MET A 59 -0.91 12.19 -4.66
N SER A 60 -1.29 12.50 -5.90
CA SER A 60 -2.71 12.58 -6.25
C SER A 60 -3.37 11.20 -6.15
N LEU A 61 -4.70 11.18 -5.97
CA LEU A 61 -5.45 9.92 -5.94
C LEU A 61 -5.30 9.16 -7.27
N GLU A 62 -5.29 9.89 -8.39
CA GLU A 62 -5.12 9.33 -9.72
C GLU A 62 -3.77 8.62 -9.87
N ASP A 63 -2.69 9.26 -9.45
CA ASP A 63 -1.34 8.65 -9.51
C ASP A 63 -1.25 7.41 -8.64
N CYS A 64 -1.88 7.43 -7.45
CA CYS A 64 -1.91 6.27 -6.56
C CYS A 64 -2.63 5.07 -7.20
N LEU A 65 -3.79 5.31 -7.81
CA LEU A 65 -4.57 4.28 -8.50
C LEU A 65 -3.87 3.82 -9.79
N GLY A 66 -3.22 4.74 -10.50
CA GLY A 66 -2.39 4.48 -11.67
C GLY A 66 -1.21 3.57 -11.35
N ALA A 67 -0.48 3.85 -10.27
CA ALA A 67 0.61 3.00 -9.78
C ALA A 67 0.12 1.58 -9.44
N GLY A 68 -1.08 1.45 -8.84
CA GLY A 68 -1.71 0.15 -8.60
C GLY A 68 -1.98 -0.64 -9.89
N ASN A 69 -2.42 0.03 -10.94
CA ASN A 69 -2.64 -0.57 -12.26
C ASN A 69 -1.33 -0.95 -12.94
N GLU A 70 -0.35 -0.05 -12.97
CA GLU A 70 0.97 -0.25 -13.61
C GLU A 70 1.74 -1.40 -12.97
N CYS A 71 1.82 -1.44 -11.63
CA CYS A 71 2.54 -2.48 -10.90
C CYS A 71 1.91 -3.86 -11.09
N ASN A 72 0.58 -3.91 -11.25
CA ASN A 72 -0.21 -5.11 -11.40
C ASN A 72 -0.04 -6.18 -10.29
N ALA A 73 0.49 -5.80 -9.12
CA ALA A 73 0.59 -6.69 -7.97
C ALA A 73 -0.79 -7.07 -7.41
N PRO A 74 -1.05 -8.31 -6.98
CA PRO A 74 -2.34 -8.72 -6.44
C PRO A 74 -2.65 -8.08 -5.08
N MET A 75 -1.64 -7.53 -4.41
CA MET A 75 -1.70 -6.91 -3.09
C MET A 75 -1.05 -5.53 -3.10
N VAL A 76 -1.64 -4.59 -2.36
CA VAL A 76 -1.13 -3.24 -2.14
C VAL A 76 -1.08 -2.99 -0.64
N SER A 77 0.09 -2.61 -0.13
CA SER A 77 0.29 -2.10 1.22
C SER A 77 0.40 -0.58 1.15
N ILE A 78 -0.62 0.11 1.67
CA ILE A 78 -0.62 1.57 1.81
C ILE A 78 0.20 1.91 3.06
N CYS A 79 1.34 2.53 2.84
CA CYS A 79 2.34 2.91 3.83
C CYS A 79 2.56 4.44 3.78
N GLY A 80 3.69 4.93 4.29
CA GLY A 80 4.05 6.34 4.30
C GLY A 80 4.61 6.75 5.65
N GLY A 81 4.38 8.00 6.04
CA GLY A 81 4.57 8.41 7.43
C GLY A 81 3.40 7.94 8.31
N GLU A 82 2.20 8.47 8.08
CA GLU A 82 0.95 7.88 8.58
C GLU A 82 -0.08 7.86 7.43
N PRO A 83 -0.47 6.70 6.89
CA PRO A 83 -1.37 6.66 5.74
C PRO A 83 -2.78 7.19 6.06
N LEU A 84 -3.25 7.10 7.32
CA LEU A 84 -4.60 7.53 7.68
C LEU A 84 -4.79 9.06 7.70
N ILE A 85 -3.72 9.86 7.61
CA ILE A 85 -3.84 11.32 7.44
C ILE A 85 -3.96 11.74 5.96
N TYR A 86 -3.86 10.78 5.01
CA TYR A 86 -4.05 11.08 3.60
C TYR A 86 -5.51 11.47 3.33
N PRO A 87 -5.79 12.68 2.77
CA PRO A 87 -7.17 13.17 2.62
C PRO A 87 -8.08 12.27 1.78
N HIS A 88 -7.51 11.49 0.87
CA HIS A 88 -8.25 10.61 -0.04
C HIS A 88 -8.10 9.13 0.31
N ILE A 89 -7.77 8.79 1.56
CA ILE A 89 -7.51 7.39 1.96
C ILE A 89 -8.68 6.46 1.69
N GLU A 90 -9.91 6.89 1.95
CA GLU A 90 -11.12 6.09 1.71
C GLU A 90 -11.29 5.82 0.21
N ALA A 91 -11.26 6.87 -0.62
CA ALA A 91 -11.36 6.76 -2.07
C ALA A 91 -10.23 5.90 -2.68
N LEU A 92 -9.02 5.99 -2.12
CA LEU A 92 -7.89 5.17 -2.52
C LEU A 92 -8.15 3.68 -2.20
N VAL A 93 -8.59 3.37 -0.98
CA VAL A 93 -8.92 2.00 -0.57
C VAL A 93 -10.03 1.44 -1.45
N GLU A 94 -11.11 2.19 -1.68
CA GLU A 94 -12.22 1.79 -2.55
C GLU A 94 -11.75 1.53 -3.98
N GLY A 95 -10.96 2.43 -4.56
CA GLY A 95 -10.42 2.28 -5.90
C GLY A 95 -9.52 1.05 -6.04
N LEU A 96 -8.65 0.78 -5.06
CA LEU A 96 -7.80 -0.41 -5.05
C LEU A 96 -8.61 -1.70 -4.88
N LEU A 97 -9.67 -1.68 -4.07
CA LEU A 97 -10.59 -2.81 -3.94
C LEU A 97 -11.37 -3.05 -5.25
N ALA A 98 -11.79 -2.00 -5.94
CA ALA A 98 -12.44 -2.08 -7.25
C ALA A 98 -11.49 -2.67 -8.32
N GLN A 99 -10.19 -2.39 -8.23
CA GLN A 99 -9.14 -3.07 -9.01
C GLN A 99 -8.93 -4.55 -8.61
N LYS A 100 -9.76 -5.10 -7.70
CA LYS A 100 -9.63 -6.44 -7.14
C LYS A 100 -8.24 -6.65 -6.55
N ARG A 101 -7.69 -5.68 -5.83
CA ARG A 101 -6.44 -5.84 -5.05
C ARG A 101 -6.75 -6.33 -3.64
N ILE A 102 -5.75 -6.86 -2.95
CA ILE A 102 -5.78 -7.07 -1.50
C ILE A 102 -5.16 -5.82 -0.87
N VAL A 103 -5.87 -5.13 0.01
CA VAL A 103 -5.41 -3.84 0.56
C VAL A 103 -5.01 -4.01 2.03
N TYR A 104 -3.78 -3.60 2.34
CA TYR A 104 -3.22 -3.56 3.70
C TYR A 104 -2.92 -2.09 4.04
N ILE A 105 -3.21 -1.67 5.26
CA ILE A 105 -2.88 -0.34 5.76
C ILE A 105 -1.84 -0.48 6.86
N CYS A 106 -0.65 0.09 6.64
CA CYS A 106 0.44 0.11 7.61
C CYS A 106 0.36 1.41 8.42
N THR A 107 -0.40 1.40 9.52
CA THR A 107 -0.68 2.57 10.36
C THR A 107 0.01 2.46 11.72
N ASN A 108 0.31 3.61 12.34
CA ASN A 108 0.73 3.72 13.73
C ASN A 108 -0.43 3.57 14.74
N ALA A 109 -1.64 3.33 14.25
CA ALA A 109 -2.86 3.07 15.01
C ALA A 109 -3.41 4.25 15.84
N MET A 110 -2.84 5.45 15.75
CA MET A 110 -3.35 6.63 16.49
C MET A 110 -4.78 7.02 16.12
N PHE A 111 -5.21 6.72 14.88
CA PHE A 111 -6.55 7.01 14.36
C PHE A 111 -7.49 5.79 14.42
N MET A 112 -7.06 4.67 15.00
CA MET A 112 -7.90 3.48 15.16
C MET A 112 -8.80 3.63 16.40
N ARG A 113 -10.03 3.13 16.30
CA ARG A 113 -10.91 3.01 17.48
C ARG A 113 -10.28 2.05 18.49
N LYS A 114 -10.37 2.40 19.78
CA LYS A 114 -9.99 1.52 20.89
C LYS A 114 -11.00 0.37 21.05
#